data_AF-A0A1I8BD85-F1
#
_entry.id   AF-A0A1I8BD85-F1
#
_cell.length_a   1.000
_cell.length_b   1.000
_cell.length_c   1.000
_cell.angle_alpha   90.00
_cell.angle_beta   90.00
_cell.angle_gamma   90.00
#
_symmetry.space_group_name_H-M   'P 1'
#
loop_
_entity.id
_entity.type
_entity.pdbx_description
1 polymer ?
#
loop_
_entity_poly.entity_id
_entity_poly.type
_entity_poly.pdbx_seq_one_letter_code
_entity_poly.pdbx_strand_id
1 'polypeptide(L)'
;MSWKNTDPLELWKTSTTLPITQNQIKGNDEIEGSHQQQPPAPVRIRFWMSTKQIDSKQRVDYFWKLILAWPDDWERRAIIWSKTGISITNTLTAFYIGIQIKFTADVFLLDPKLNFFQILRRIPAKSPFLVFALVGFVSQMLTMTFIFYPYLMFEGQLSTLNLTGRAVSLSLGMGMLVPLFSIPPIANSAFLKHREKLGMRKLPTGSVFDLIAQTFECTRSVWRKLPVIAGINVAGAGVVVCSMAWARNRIHSKVDIDPELINELVINSEYYQNQKRGIIGRKLYSIGNWLTNPKFLNFFEKKRISAPDSHHDI
;
A
#
# COMPACT_ATOMS: atom_id res chain seq x y z
N MET A 1 -21.05 4.93 32.20
CA MET A 1 -21.24 4.02 31.04
C MET A 1 -19.88 3.68 30.46
N SER A 2 -19.63 2.40 30.18
CA SER A 2 -18.38 1.95 29.54
C SER A 2 -18.45 2.27 28.04
N TRP A 3 -17.60 3.20 27.58
CA TRP A 3 -17.49 3.65 26.18
C TRP A 3 -17.09 2.54 25.20
N LYS A 4 -16.67 1.36 25.69
CA LYS A 4 -16.32 0.21 24.85
C LYS A 4 -17.51 -0.45 24.15
N ASN A 5 -18.74 -0.20 24.62
CA ASN A 5 -19.96 -0.85 24.11
C ASN A 5 -20.91 0.10 23.37
N THR A 6 -20.56 1.36 23.17
CA THR A 6 -21.45 2.34 22.55
C THR A 6 -21.24 2.34 21.05
N ASP A 7 -22.31 2.15 20.28
CA ASP A 7 -22.25 2.19 18.83
C ASP A 7 -21.87 3.63 18.40
N PRO A 8 -20.82 3.82 17.57
CA PRO A 8 -20.48 5.14 17.04
C PRO A 8 -21.65 5.84 16.35
N LEU A 9 -22.60 5.09 15.77
CA LEU A 9 -23.82 5.66 15.17
C LEU A 9 -24.76 6.25 16.24
N GLU A 10 -24.87 5.61 17.41
CA GLU A 10 -25.68 6.10 18.53
C GLU A 10 -25.03 7.32 19.19
N LEU A 11 -23.70 7.34 19.34
CA LEU A 11 -22.95 8.52 19.80
C LEU A 11 -23.18 9.73 18.89
N TRP A 12 -23.23 9.49 17.59
CA TRP A 12 -23.52 10.54 16.62
C TRP A 12 -24.97 11.04 16.74
N LYS A 13 -25.96 10.14 16.77
CA LYS A 13 -27.38 10.49 16.94
C LYS A 13 -27.65 11.25 18.23
N THR A 14 -27.00 10.84 19.32
CA THR A 14 -27.13 11.54 20.61
C THR A 14 -26.52 12.93 20.55
N SER A 15 -25.38 13.12 19.86
CA SER A 15 -24.74 14.43 19.68
C SER A 15 -25.58 15.44 18.89
N THR A 16 -26.44 14.98 17.98
CA THR A 16 -27.39 15.83 17.23
C THR A 16 -28.61 16.21 18.06
N THR A 17 -28.95 15.43 19.09
CA THR A 17 -30.12 15.65 19.96
C THR A 17 -29.82 16.35 21.30
N LEU A 18 -28.57 16.63 21.63
CA LEU A 18 -28.24 17.28 22.90
C LEU A 18 -28.83 18.70 22.97
N PRO A 19 -29.73 19.00 23.94
CA PRO A 19 -30.12 20.38 24.21
C PRO A 19 -28.89 21.14 24.71
N ILE A 20 -28.64 22.30 24.12
CA ILE A 20 -27.49 23.16 24.45
C ILE A 20 -27.68 23.66 25.90
N THR A 21 -27.04 23.02 26.87
CA THR A 21 -26.97 23.57 28.22
C THR A 21 -25.96 24.73 28.20
N GLN A 22 -26.46 25.97 28.15
CA GLN A 22 -25.72 27.24 28.11
C GLN A 22 -24.73 27.49 29.26
N ASN A 23 -24.45 26.52 30.13
CA ASN A 23 -23.72 26.72 31.38
C ASN A 23 -22.25 26.27 31.37
N GLN A 24 -21.69 25.78 30.26
CA GLN A 24 -20.26 25.42 30.19
C GLN A 24 -19.34 26.46 29.55
N ILE A 25 -19.85 27.65 29.24
CA ILE A 25 -19.04 28.78 28.76
C ILE A 25 -19.39 30.03 29.59
N LYS A 26 -19.12 29.99 30.90
CA LYS A 26 -18.99 31.19 31.72
C LYS A 26 -17.76 31.05 32.60
N GLY A 27 -16.68 31.66 32.11
CA GLY A 27 -15.43 31.88 32.80
C GLY A 27 -14.80 33.14 32.20
N ASN A 28 -15.21 34.26 32.79
CA ASN A 28 -14.67 35.62 32.70
C ASN A 28 -15.20 36.57 31.61
N ASP A 29 -15.74 37.65 32.17
CA ASP A 29 -15.89 39.03 31.71
C ASP A 29 -17.23 39.41 31.04
N GLU A 30 -18.11 39.89 31.92
CA GLU A 30 -19.22 40.80 31.62
C GLU A 30 -18.67 42.12 31.03
N ILE A 31 -19.28 42.59 29.93
CA ILE A 31 -19.82 43.95 29.77
C ILE A 31 -20.82 43.91 28.60
N GLU A 32 -22.08 44.08 28.96
CA GLU A 32 -23.18 44.78 28.32
C GLU A 32 -23.25 44.93 26.78
N GLY A 33 -24.42 44.54 26.25
CA GLY A 33 -25.18 45.43 25.39
C GLY A 33 -25.04 45.24 23.89
N SER A 34 -25.77 44.26 23.33
CA SER A 34 -26.67 44.42 22.17
C SER A 34 -26.89 43.09 21.45
N HIS A 35 -28.15 42.82 21.14
CA HIS A 35 -28.56 41.68 20.33
C HIS A 35 -27.88 41.69 18.96
N GLN A 36 -26.83 40.91 18.82
CA GLN A 36 -26.49 40.28 17.55
C GLN A 36 -26.51 38.77 17.76
N GLN A 37 -27.51 38.13 17.18
CA GLN A 37 -27.56 36.69 17.00
C GLN A 37 -26.27 36.27 16.28
N GLN A 38 -25.29 35.77 17.03
CA GLN A 38 -24.19 35.03 16.42
C GLN A 38 -24.80 33.80 15.76
N PRO A 39 -24.50 33.53 14.47
CA PRO A 39 -25.06 32.39 13.78
C PRO A 39 -24.70 31.10 14.54
N PRO A 40 -25.61 30.10 14.57
CA PRO A 40 -25.32 28.83 15.19
C PRO A 40 -24.01 28.27 14.63
N ALA A 41 -23.13 27.79 15.49
CA ALA A 41 -21.85 27.20 15.10
C ALA A 41 -22.07 26.24 13.91
N PRO A 42 -21.30 26.36 12.81
CA PRO A 42 -21.59 25.66 11.57
C PRO A 42 -21.65 24.15 11.84
N VAL A 43 -22.63 23.46 11.23
CA VAL A 43 -22.92 22.01 11.36
C VAL A 43 -21.65 21.15 11.30
N ARG A 44 -20.67 21.60 10.50
CA ARG A 44 -19.26 21.13 10.47
C ARG A 44 -18.70 20.80 11.86
N ILE A 45 -18.77 21.73 12.82
CA ILE A 45 -18.16 21.57 14.14
C ILE A 45 -18.78 20.39 14.91
N ARG A 46 -20.09 20.12 14.74
CA ARG A 46 -20.80 19.07 15.49
C ARG A 46 -20.48 17.66 14.98
N PHE A 47 -20.49 17.45 13.66
CA PHE A 47 -20.11 16.15 13.07
C PHE A 47 -18.68 15.77 13.49
N TRP A 48 -17.74 16.69 13.28
CA TRP A 48 -16.33 16.44 13.59
C TRP A 48 -16.04 16.36 15.11
N MET A 49 -16.85 17.01 15.96
CA MET A 49 -16.76 16.81 17.42
C MET A 49 -17.25 15.42 17.83
N SER A 50 -18.36 14.95 17.26
CA SER A 50 -18.88 13.61 17.55
C SER A 50 -17.93 12.50 17.10
N THR A 51 -17.28 12.65 15.93
CA THR A 51 -16.27 11.68 15.45
C THR A 51 -15.02 11.67 16.33
N LYS A 52 -14.65 12.82 16.90
CA LYS A 52 -13.52 12.93 17.85
C LYS A 52 -13.77 12.23 19.18
N GLN A 53 -15.03 12.07 19.59
CA GLN A 53 -15.41 11.36 20.82
C GLN A 53 -15.35 9.82 20.67
N ILE A 54 -15.36 9.32 19.43
CA ILE A 54 -15.21 7.89 19.12
C ILE A 54 -13.74 7.47 19.27
N ASP A 55 -13.51 6.25 19.76
CA ASP A 55 -12.17 5.66 19.83
C ASP A 55 -11.51 5.65 18.46
N SER A 56 -10.19 5.84 18.45
CA SER A 56 -9.37 5.88 17.26
C SER A 56 -9.64 4.69 16.32
N LYS A 57 -9.67 3.45 16.81
CA LYS A 57 -9.90 2.26 15.96
C LYS A 57 -11.28 2.25 15.33
N GLN A 58 -12.31 2.54 16.13
CA GLN A 58 -13.70 2.59 15.67
C GLN A 58 -13.92 3.72 14.66
N ARG A 59 -13.23 4.85 14.82
CA ARG A 59 -13.24 5.97 13.88
C ARG A 59 -12.75 5.56 12.49
N VAL A 60 -11.67 4.79 12.40
CA VAL A 60 -11.17 4.29 11.10
C VAL A 60 -12.18 3.37 10.44
N ASP A 61 -12.76 2.44 11.19
CA ASP A 61 -13.75 1.52 10.66
C ASP A 61 -15.01 2.24 10.18
N TYR A 62 -15.45 3.26 10.92
CA TYR A 62 -16.56 4.14 10.53
C TYR A 62 -16.25 4.91 9.23
N PHE A 63 -15.11 5.60 9.15
CA PHE A 63 -14.73 6.29 7.92
C PHE A 63 -14.55 5.35 6.74
N TRP A 64 -14.02 4.16 6.97
CA TRP A 64 -13.84 3.18 5.91
C TRP A 64 -15.18 2.64 5.39
N LYS A 65 -16.15 2.39 6.29
CA LYS A 65 -17.53 2.06 5.93
C LYS A 65 -18.16 3.17 5.09
N LEU A 66 -18.01 4.43 5.51
CA LEU A 66 -18.50 5.60 4.79
C LEU A 66 -17.88 5.72 3.39
N ILE A 67 -16.56 5.60 3.26
CA ILE A 67 -15.86 5.66 1.97
C ILE A 67 -16.33 4.54 1.04
N LEU A 68 -16.57 3.34 1.56
CA LEU A 68 -17.01 2.20 0.74
C LEU A 68 -18.44 2.36 0.22
N ALA A 69 -19.34 2.96 1.01
CA ALA A 69 -20.70 3.26 0.59
C ALA A 69 -20.83 4.60 -0.17
N TRP A 70 -19.74 5.38 -0.28
CA TRP A 70 -19.76 6.70 -0.88
C TRP A 70 -20.34 6.67 -2.31
N PRO A 71 -21.33 7.54 -2.64
CA PRO A 71 -22.05 7.48 -3.90
C PRO A 71 -21.17 7.85 -5.11
N ASP A 72 -20.24 8.78 -4.93
CA ASP A 72 -19.36 9.23 -6.02
C ASP A 72 -18.21 8.25 -6.27
N ASP A 73 -18.33 7.54 -7.39
CA ASP A 73 -17.38 6.55 -7.86
C ASP A 73 -15.93 7.08 -7.98
N TRP A 74 -15.75 8.31 -8.45
CA TRP A 74 -14.41 8.89 -8.64
C TRP A 74 -13.73 9.25 -7.32
N GLU A 75 -14.47 9.81 -6.36
CA GLU A 75 -13.96 10.15 -5.03
C GLU A 75 -13.62 8.87 -4.26
N ARG A 76 -14.51 7.87 -4.33
CA ARG A 76 -14.28 6.54 -3.77
C ARG A 76 -13.06 5.86 -4.37
N ARG A 77 -12.94 5.84 -5.70
CA ARG A 77 -11.79 5.25 -6.40
C ARG A 77 -10.51 5.98 -6.03
N ALA A 78 -10.48 7.30 -5.95
CA ALA A 78 -9.27 8.06 -5.60
C ALA A 78 -8.70 7.69 -4.23
N ILE A 79 -9.55 7.41 -3.23
CA ILE A 79 -9.13 6.95 -1.89
C ILE A 79 -8.75 5.46 -1.89
N ILE A 80 -9.46 4.63 -2.63
CA ILE A 80 -9.11 3.21 -2.74
C ILE A 80 -7.78 3.05 -3.48
N TRP A 81 -7.54 3.83 -4.53
CA TRP A 81 -6.28 3.82 -5.28
C TRP A 81 -5.12 4.34 -4.46
N SER A 82 -5.32 5.29 -3.55
CA SER A 82 -4.23 5.79 -2.71
C SER A 82 -3.68 4.73 -1.75
N LYS A 83 -4.49 3.71 -1.41
CA LYS A 83 -4.04 2.54 -0.64
C LYS A 83 -3.00 1.70 -1.36
N THR A 84 -3.08 1.56 -2.68
CA THR A 84 -2.25 0.62 -3.45
C THR A 84 -1.31 1.31 -4.42
N GLY A 85 -1.53 2.57 -4.77
CA GLY A 85 -0.79 3.28 -5.81
C GLY A 85 0.71 3.37 -5.54
N ILE A 86 1.12 3.63 -4.29
CA ILE A 86 2.54 3.64 -3.90
C ILE A 86 3.13 2.23 -4.01
N SER A 87 2.41 1.21 -3.54
CA SER A 87 2.86 -0.19 -3.66
C SER A 87 3.04 -0.59 -5.12
N ILE A 88 2.09 -0.26 -6.01
CA ILE A 88 2.18 -0.55 -7.44
C ILE A 88 3.40 0.14 -8.06
N THR A 89 3.59 1.43 -7.78
CA THR A 89 4.72 2.20 -8.33
C THR A 89 6.05 1.61 -7.86
N ASN A 90 6.20 1.38 -6.56
CA ASN A 90 7.41 0.79 -5.98
C ASN A 90 7.70 -0.61 -6.53
N THR A 91 6.65 -1.38 -6.76
CA THR A 91 6.71 -2.73 -7.30
C THR A 91 7.20 -2.73 -8.75
N LEU A 92 6.70 -1.81 -9.57
CA LEU A 92 7.14 -1.62 -10.96
C LEU A 92 8.60 -1.14 -11.04
N THR A 93 9.00 -0.19 -10.19
CA THR A 93 10.38 0.30 -10.18
C THR A 93 11.35 -0.75 -9.66
N ALA A 94 10.98 -1.49 -8.62
CA ALA A 94 11.76 -2.63 -8.10
C ALA A 94 11.96 -3.71 -9.17
N PHE A 95 10.90 -4.03 -9.92
CA PHE A 95 10.97 -4.98 -11.03
C PHE A 95 11.94 -4.52 -12.12
N TYR A 96 11.84 -3.24 -12.52
CA TYR A 96 12.73 -2.67 -13.52
C TYR A 96 14.20 -2.67 -13.06
N ILE A 97 14.48 -2.24 -11.83
CA ILE A 97 15.82 -2.31 -11.23
C ILE A 97 16.33 -3.76 -11.25
N GLY A 98 15.49 -4.71 -10.84
CA GLY A 98 15.86 -6.11 -10.78
C GLY A 98 16.23 -6.70 -12.14
N ILE A 99 15.48 -6.35 -13.19
CA ILE A 99 15.81 -6.78 -14.55
C ILE A 99 17.15 -6.19 -14.99
N GLN A 100 17.40 -4.90 -14.74
CA GLN A 100 18.64 -4.24 -15.17
C GLN A 100 19.88 -4.83 -14.47
N ILE A 101 19.80 -5.04 -13.16
CA ILE A 101 20.90 -5.64 -12.38
C ILE A 101 21.16 -7.06 -12.86
N LYS A 102 20.09 -7.86 -13.04
CA LYS A 102 20.24 -9.24 -13.49
C LYS A 102 20.75 -9.34 -14.93
N PHE A 103 20.25 -8.49 -15.83
CA PHE A 103 20.75 -8.37 -17.20
C PHE A 103 22.25 -8.10 -17.20
N THR A 104 22.70 -7.18 -16.33
CA THR A 104 24.12 -6.83 -16.22
C THR A 104 24.94 -8.00 -15.70
N ALA A 105 24.46 -8.69 -14.66
CA ALA A 105 25.12 -9.89 -14.14
C ALA A 105 25.21 -11.02 -15.18
N ASP A 106 24.15 -11.25 -15.97
CA ASP A 106 24.13 -12.28 -17.01
C ASP A 106 25.02 -11.90 -18.22
N VAL A 107 25.03 -10.62 -18.63
CA VAL A 107 25.86 -10.10 -19.74
C VAL A 107 27.34 -10.07 -19.40
N PHE A 108 27.71 -9.73 -18.16
CA PHE A 108 29.10 -9.73 -17.73
C PHE A 108 29.71 -11.13 -17.67
N LEU A 109 28.90 -12.20 -17.61
CA LEU A 109 29.39 -13.53 -17.20
C LEU A 109 29.01 -14.70 -18.12
N LEU A 110 28.09 -14.54 -19.09
CA LEU A 110 27.62 -15.67 -19.93
C LEU A 110 27.61 -15.41 -21.45
N ASP A 111 27.20 -14.23 -21.96
CA ASP A 111 27.33 -13.88 -23.39
C ASP A 111 26.87 -12.42 -23.67
N PRO A 112 27.69 -11.53 -24.28
CA PRO A 112 27.30 -10.15 -24.57
C PRO A 112 26.26 -9.97 -25.69
N LYS A 113 25.85 -11.05 -26.38
CA LYS A 113 24.95 -11.00 -27.55
C LYS A 113 23.46 -11.23 -27.24
N LEU A 114 23.07 -11.31 -25.97
CA LEU A 114 21.70 -11.66 -25.60
C LEU A 114 20.74 -10.45 -25.62
N ASN A 115 19.65 -10.57 -26.39
CA ASN A 115 18.59 -9.56 -26.45
C ASN A 115 17.73 -9.56 -25.18
N PHE A 116 17.20 -8.39 -24.79
CA PHE A 116 16.36 -8.20 -23.58
C PHE A 116 15.27 -9.26 -23.40
N PHE A 117 14.55 -9.59 -24.47
CA PHE A 117 13.47 -10.60 -24.44
C PHE A 117 13.97 -12.04 -24.27
N GLN A 118 15.15 -12.36 -24.78
CA GLN A 118 15.76 -13.68 -24.59
C GLN A 118 16.17 -13.87 -23.12
N ILE A 119 16.62 -12.79 -22.48
CA ILE A 119 16.94 -12.78 -21.05
C ILE A 119 15.67 -12.90 -20.23
N LEU A 120 14.60 -12.16 -20.57
CA LEU A 120 13.31 -12.31 -19.89
C LEU A 120 12.79 -13.76 -19.90
N ARG A 121 13.05 -14.52 -20.97
CA ARG A 121 12.73 -15.96 -21.06
C ARG A 121 13.69 -16.88 -20.28
N ARG A 122 14.96 -16.49 -20.12
CA ARG A 122 15.99 -17.27 -19.39
C ARG A 122 16.02 -17.02 -17.90
N ILE A 123 15.46 -15.91 -17.43
CA ILE A 123 15.29 -15.63 -16.00
C ILE A 123 14.47 -16.77 -15.38
N PRO A 124 15.00 -17.57 -14.44
CA PRO A 124 14.16 -18.37 -13.57
C PRO A 124 13.21 -17.41 -12.86
N ALA A 125 11.93 -17.44 -13.24
CA ALA A 125 10.90 -16.49 -12.84
C ALA A 125 10.85 -16.27 -11.32
N LYS A 126 11.33 -17.24 -10.54
CA LYS A 126 11.29 -17.26 -9.08
C LYS A 126 12.12 -16.17 -8.39
N SER A 127 13.31 -15.79 -8.88
CA SER A 127 14.22 -14.91 -8.10
C SER A 127 13.82 -13.42 -8.09
N PRO A 128 13.53 -12.76 -9.22
CA PRO A 128 13.10 -11.36 -9.18
C PRO A 128 11.64 -11.23 -8.70
N PHE A 129 10.81 -12.26 -8.92
CA PHE A 129 9.41 -12.25 -8.50
C PHE A 129 9.23 -12.29 -6.97
N LEU A 130 10.09 -13.00 -6.25
CA LEU A 130 10.06 -13.04 -4.79
C LEU A 130 10.38 -11.68 -4.17
N VAL A 131 11.42 -11.00 -4.67
CA VAL A 131 11.79 -9.66 -4.20
C VAL A 131 10.71 -8.64 -4.57
N PHE A 132 10.15 -8.74 -5.78
CA PHE A 132 9.00 -7.96 -6.23
C PHE A 132 7.79 -8.11 -5.29
N ALA A 133 7.41 -9.35 -4.98
CA ALA A 133 6.26 -9.62 -4.13
C ALA A 133 6.49 -9.12 -2.69
N LEU A 134 7.72 -9.26 -2.20
CA LEU A 134 8.12 -8.78 -0.87
C LEU A 134 8.13 -7.26 -0.81
N VAL A 135 8.71 -6.57 -1.80
CA VAL A 135 8.72 -5.11 -1.89
C VAL A 135 7.29 -4.57 -1.98
N GLY A 136 6.44 -5.17 -2.82
CA GLY A 136 5.03 -4.78 -2.94
C GLY A 136 4.25 -4.97 -1.64
N PHE A 137 4.39 -6.12 -0.99
CA PHE A 137 3.70 -6.42 0.26
C PHE A 137 4.17 -5.52 1.42
N VAL A 138 5.48 -5.38 1.61
CA VAL A 138 6.03 -4.52 2.66
C VAL A 138 5.68 -3.06 2.39
N SER A 139 5.81 -2.60 1.15
CA SER A 139 5.38 -1.25 0.76
C SER A 139 3.90 -1.02 1.03
N GLN A 140 3.05 -2.02 0.82
CA GLN A 140 1.62 -1.93 1.10
C GLN A 140 1.35 -1.78 2.60
N MET A 141 2.00 -2.60 3.44
CA MET A 141 1.89 -2.51 4.90
C MET A 141 2.36 -1.15 5.41
N LEU A 142 3.51 -0.68 4.93
CA LEU A 142 4.05 0.62 5.33
C LEU A 142 3.17 1.78 4.86
N THR A 143 2.60 1.71 3.65
CA THR A 143 1.66 2.72 3.14
C THR A 143 0.42 2.79 4.02
N MET A 144 -0.12 1.64 4.44
CA MET A 144 -1.25 1.60 5.36
C MET A 144 -0.88 2.26 6.69
N THR A 145 0.21 1.83 7.31
CA THR A 145 0.63 2.26 8.65
C THR A 145 1.05 3.73 8.73
N PHE A 146 1.84 4.22 7.77
CA PHE A 146 2.48 5.54 7.86
C PHE A 146 1.77 6.65 7.10
N ILE A 147 0.88 6.31 6.15
CA ILE A 147 0.18 7.27 5.29
C ILE A 147 -1.31 7.16 5.53
N PHE A 148 -1.91 5.99 5.28
CA PHE A 148 -3.37 5.83 5.27
C PHE A 148 -3.99 5.99 6.67
N TYR A 149 -3.55 5.21 7.65
CA TYR A 149 -4.06 5.27 9.03
C TYR A 149 -3.91 6.66 9.67
N PRO A 150 -2.71 7.28 9.71
CA PRO A 150 -2.57 8.58 10.35
C PRO A 150 -3.36 9.68 9.64
N TYR A 151 -3.52 9.58 8.31
CA TYR A 151 -4.30 10.56 7.56
C TYR A 151 -5.82 10.47 7.82
N LEU A 152 -6.33 9.26 8.09
CA LEU A 152 -7.73 9.05 8.49
C LEU A 152 -7.98 9.32 9.97
N MET A 153 -7.01 9.02 10.82
CA MET A 153 -7.12 9.14 12.28
C MET A 153 -6.99 10.57 12.79
N PHE A 154 -6.03 11.31 12.23
CA PHE A 154 -5.69 12.65 12.66
C PHE A 154 -6.30 13.65 11.70
N GLU A 155 -7.57 13.99 11.93
CA GLU A 155 -8.29 15.05 11.23
C GLU A 155 -7.47 16.35 11.20
N GLY A 156 -6.85 16.64 10.06
CA GLY A 156 -6.32 17.97 9.74
C GLY A 156 -4.98 18.36 10.39
N GLN A 157 -4.32 17.48 11.16
CA GLN A 157 -3.01 17.80 11.74
C GLN A 157 -1.83 17.49 10.80
N LEU A 158 -1.97 16.53 9.88
CA LEU A 158 -0.95 16.31 8.86
C LEU A 158 -1.16 17.28 7.70
N SER A 159 -0.25 18.24 7.58
CA SER A 159 -0.13 19.05 6.38
C SER A 159 0.10 18.15 5.16
N THR A 160 -0.45 18.54 4.00
CA THR A 160 -0.23 17.83 2.73
C THR A 160 1.27 17.71 2.42
N LEU A 161 2.08 18.67 2.86
CA LEU A 161 3.54 18.66 2.73
C LEU A 161 4.19 17.54 3.56
N ASN A 162 3.81 17.37 4.83
CA ASN A 162 4.33 16.30 5.68
C ASN A 162 3.91 14.91 5.14
N LEU A 163 2.69 14.80 4.63
CA LEU A 163 2.21 13.56 4.00
C LEU A 163 2.98 13.24 2.72
N THR A 164 3.24 14.25 1.88
CA THR A 164 4.03 14.11 0.66
C THR A 164 5.46 13.68 0.99
N GLY A 165 6.09 14.30 1.99
CA GLY A 165 7.42 13.91 2.46
C GLY A 165 7.48 12.43 2.88
N ARG A 166 6.50 11.96 3.65
CA ARG A 166 6.40 10.55 4.06
C ARG A 166 6.17 9.61 2.88
N ALA A 167 5.31 9.99 1.94
CA ALA A 167 5.02 9.19 0.76
C ALA A 167 6.24 9.08 -0.16
N VAL A 168 6.96 10.18 -0.38
CA VAL A 168 8.18 10.22 -1.18
C VAL A 168 9.30 9.43 -0.50
N SER A 169 9.52 9.60 0.81
CA SER A 169 10.54 8.84 1.54
C SER A 169 10.26 7.34 1.49
N LEU A 170 8.98 6.95 1.65
CA LEU A 170 8.58 5.55 1.56
C LEU A 170 8.78 5.00 0.14
N SER A 171 8.42 5.78 -0.88
CA SER A 171 8.54 5.37 -2.27
C SER A 171 10.00 5.23 -2.71
N LEU A 172 10.87 6.17 -2.34
CA LEU A 172 12.31 6.05 -2.60
C LEU A 172 12.96 4.92 -1.79
N GLY A 173 12.60 4.76 -0.52
CA GLY A 173 13.12 3.67 0.31
C GLY A 173 12.76 2.30 -0.26
N MET A 174 11.46 2.04 -0.45
CA MET A 174 10.98 0.72 -0.84
C MET A 174 11.09 0.46 -2.35
N GLY A 175 10.85 1.47 -3.18
CA GLY A 175 10.84 1.34 -4.64
C GLY A 175 12.21 1.45 -5.29
N MET A 176 13.21 2.02 -4.60
CA MET A 176 14.56 2.22 -5.14
C MET A 176 15.65 1.61 -4.26
N LEU A 177 15.78 2.03 -2.98
CA LEU A 177 16.90 1.61 -2.13
C LEU A 177 16.85 0.11 -1.82
N VAL A 178 15.70 -0.40 -1.37
CA VAL A 178 15.56 -1.83 -1.03
C VAL A 178 15.91 -2.73 -2.23
N PRO A 179 15.38 -2.54 -3.44
CA PRO A 179 15.79 -3.28 -4.63
C PRO A 179 17.28 -3.16 -4.96
N LEU A 180 17.86 -1.96 -4.81
CA LEU A 180 19.26 -1.69 -5.13
C LEU A 180 20.22 -2.48 -4.23
N PHE A 181 19.87 -2.69 -2.95
CA PHE A 181 20.71 -3.44 -2.02
C PHE A 181 20.35 -4.93 -1.89
N SER A 182 19.08 -5.29 -2.06
CA SER A 182 18.61 -6.68 -1.88
C SER A 182 18.79 -7.55 -3.12
N ILE A 183 18.63 -6.98 -4.33
CA ILE A 183 18.67 -7.76 -5.56
C ILE A 183 20.09 -8.22 -5.93
N PRO A 184 21.15 -7.40 -5.84
CA PRO A 184 22.49 -7.86 -6.19
C PRO A 184 22.99 -9.10 -5.42
N PRO A 185 22.86 -9.22 -4.09
CA PRO A 185 23.30 -10.42 -3.38
C PRO A 185 22.44 -11.65 -3.74
N ILE A 186 21.16 -11.46 -4.02
CA ILE A 186 20.27 -12.52 -4.49
C ILE A 186 20.64 -12.96 -5.91
N ALA A 187 20.95 -12.01 -6.79
CA ALA A 187 21.43 -12.29 -8.15
C ALA A 187 22.77 -13.02 -8.12
N ASN A 188 23.71 -12.59 -7.26
CA ASN A 188 25.01 -13.21 -7.11
C ASN A 188 24.92 -14.64 -6.55
N SER A 189 24.09 -14.86 -5.52
CA SER A 189 23.87 -16.21 -4.98
C SER A 189 23.17 -17.15 -5.97
N ALA A 190 22.21 -16.64 -6.75
CA ALA A 190 21.59 -17.40 -7.84
C ALA A 190 22.60 -17.73 -8.95
N PHE A 191 23.50 -16.79 -9.26
CA PHE A 191 24.57 -16.95 -10.23
C PHE A 191 25.60 -18.00 -9.79
N LEU A 192 26.09 -17.95 -8.54
CA LEU A 192 27.02 -18.95 -8.00
C LEU A 192 26.44 -20.37 -8.06
N LYS A 193 25.15 -20.52 -7.73
CA LYS A 193 24.42 -21.79 -7.89
C LYS A 193 24.32 -22.24 -9.35
N HIS A 194 24.20 -21.30 -10.30
CA HIS A 194 24.17 -21.63 -11.72
C HIS A 194 25.54 -22.05 -12.25
N ARG A 195 26.62 -21.37 -11.84
CA ARG A 195 28.01 -21.77 -12.17
C ARG A 195 28.36 -23.14 -11.62
N GLU A 196 27.96 -23.45 -10.40
CA GLU A 196 28.19 -24.75 -9.77
C GLU A 196 27.54 -25.88 -10.57
N LYS A 197 26.31 -25.65 -11.08
CA LYS A 197 25.63 -26.60 -11.97
C LYS A 197 26.34 -26.79 -13.31
N LEU A 198 27.06 -25.78 -13.80
CA LEU A 198 27.83 -25.84 -15.05
C LEU A 198 29.25 -26.40 -14.84
N GLY A 199 29.59 -26.87 -13.63
CA GLY A 199 30.91 -27.43 -13.33
C GLY A 199 32.06 -26.40 -13.34
N MET A 200 31.75 -25.10 -13.35
CA MET A 200 32.76 -24.04 -13.36
C MET A 200 33.39 -23.83 -11.99
N ARG A 201 34.69 -23.47 -11.95
CA ARG A 201 35.44 -23.14 -10.72
C ARG A 201 34.68 -22.10 -9.88
N LYS A 202 34.51 -22.38 -8.57
CA LYS A 202 33.90 -21.46 -7.61
C LYS A 202 34.72 -20.17 -7.54
N LEU A 203 34.06 -19.03 -7.69
CA LEU A 203 34.67 -17.72 -7.43
C LEU A 203 34.97 -17.64 -5.92
N PRO A 204 36.14 -17.12 -5.51
CA PRO A 204 36.45 -16.94 -4.10
C PRO A 204 35.52 -15.87 -3.53
N THR A 205 34.50 -16.28 -2.78
CA THR A 205 33.70 -15.42 -1.91
C THR A 205 34.20 -15.59 -0.48
N GLY A 206 35.48 -15.28 -0.24
CA GLY A 206 36.11 -15.51 1.07
C GLY A 206 35.70 -14.46 2.11
N SER A 207 35.27 -13.27 1.67
CA SER A 207 34.98 -12.13 2.54
C SER A 207 33.65 -11.45 2.21
N VAL A 208 32.98 -10.92 3.24
CA VAL A 208 31.76 -10.10 3.10
C VAL A 208 32.03 -8.84 2.25
N PHE A 209 33.26 -8.32 2.30
CA PHE A 209 33.67 -7.16 1.50
C PHE A 209 33.69 -7.46 0.00
N ASP A 210 34.10 -8.66 -0.41
CA ASP A 210 34.06 -9.06 -1.83
C ASP A 210 32.61 -9.19 -2.33
N LEU A 211 31.71 -9.67 -1.47
CA LEU A 211 30.29 -9.73 -1.79
C LEU A 211 29.68 -8.34 -1.98
N ILE A 212 30.07 -7.37 -1.14
CA ILE A 212 29.64 -5.98 -1.24
C ILE A 212 30.22 -5.33 -2.51
N ALA A 213 31.51 -5.54 -2.79
CA ALA A 213 32.16 -5.01 -3.99
C ALA A 213 31.50 -5.55 -5.27
N GLN A 214 31.23 -6.85 -5.35
CA GLN A 214 30.51 -7.47 -6.47
C GLN A 214 29.06 -6.97 -6.59
N THR A 215 28.40 -6.74 -5.45
CA THR A 215 27.07 -6.14 -5.38
C THR A 215 27.08 -4.74 -6.00
N PHE A 216 28.06 -3.90 -5.64
CA PHE A 216 28.19 -2.54 -6.17
C PHE A 216 28.42 -2.52 -7.68
N GLU A 217 29.30 -3.36 -8.21
CA GLU A 217 29.53 -3.44 -9.66
C GLU A 217 28.27 -3.87 -10.42
N CYS A 218 27.49 -4.82 -9.89
CA CYS A 218 26.22 -5.23 -10.51
C CYS A 218 25.18 -4.09 -10.54
N THR A 219 25.25 -3.12 -9.62
CA THR A 219 24.33 -1.97 -9.62
C THR A 219 24.71 -0.89 -10.61
N ARG A 220 25.97 -0.81 -11.06
CA ARG A 220 26.52 0.30 -11.85
C ARG A 220 25.72 0.62 -13.11
N SER A 221 25.11 -0.39 -13.74
CA SER A 221 24.23 -0.23 -14.90
C SER A 221 22.94 0.55 -14.62
N VAL A 222 22.48 0.53 -13.37
CA VAL A 222 21.28 1.24 -12.91
C VAL A 222 21.59 2.68 -12.55
N TRP A 223 22.83 3.04 -12.22
CA TRP A 223 23.17 4.36 -11.67
C TRP A 223 22.79 5.51 -12.61
N ARG A 224 23.00 5.36 -13.92
CA ARG A 224 22.58 6.36 -14.92
C ARG A 224 21.06 6.52 -15.02
N LYS A 225 20.31 5.50 -14.60
CA LYS A 225 18.84 5.45 -14.65
C LYS A 225 18.19 5.78 -13.30
N LEU A 226 18.96 5.82 -12.22
CA LEU A 226 18.47 6.14 -10.87
C LEU A 226 17.70 7.47 -10.80
N PRO A 227 18.14 8.58 -11.43
CA PRO A 227 17.39 9.84 -11.37
C PRO A 227 15.99 9.73 -11.98
N VAL A 228 15.86 8.99 -13.09
CA VAL A 228 14.57 8.74 -13.75
C VAL A 228 13.67 7.88 -12.86
N ILE A 229 14.22 6.82 -12.26
CA ILE A 229 13.48 5.94 -11.35
C ILE A 229 13.04 6.69 -10.09
N ALA A 230 13.89 7.55 -9.54
CA ALA A 230 13.55 8.43 -8.43
C ALA A 230 12.43 9.39 -8.83
N GLY A 231 12.51 10.01 -10.02
CA GLY A 231 11.46 10.87 -10.56
C GLY A 231 10.11 10.16 -10.70
N ILE A 232 10.09 8.92 -11.21
CA ILE A 232 8.86 8.12 -11.32
C ILE A 232 8.26 7.82 -9.94
N ASN A 233 9.09 7.44 -8.96
CA ASN A 233 8.65 7.17 -7.59
C ASN A 233 8.08 8.43 -6.91
N VAL A 234 8.78 9.55 -7.04
CA VAL A 234 8.33 10.86 -6.51
C VAL A 234 7.02 11.28 -7.17
N ALA A 235 6.91 11.16 -8.50
CA ALA A 235 5.69 11.49 -9.23
C ALA A 235 4.53 10.58 -8.83
N GLY A 236 4.75 9.26 -8.72
CA GLY A 236 3.74 8.31 -8.28
C GLY A 236 3.26 8.58 -6.84
N ALA A 237 4.18 8.88 -5.92
CA ALA A 237 3.85 9.28 -4.56
C ALA A 237 3.07 10.61 -4.53
N GLY A 238 3.46 11.59 -5.34
CA GLY A 238 2.77 12.87 -5.46
C GLY A 238 1.35 12.71 -5.98
N VAL A 239 1.15 11.95 -7.06
CA VAL A 239 -0.18 11.65 -7.62
C VAL A 239 -1.08 11.00 -6.57
N VAL A 240 -0.57 10.03 -5.82
CA VAL A 240 -1.31 9.34 -4.77
C VAL A 240 -1.72 10.29 -3.64
N VAL A 241 -0.80 11.16 -3.19
CA VAL A 241 -1.09 12.11 -2.12
C VAL A 241 -2.08 13.18 -2.58
N CYS A 242 -1.91 13.70 -3.80
CA CYS A 242 -2.83 14.67 -4.40
C CYS A 242 -4.22 14.08 -4.61
N SER A 243 -4.32 12.85 -5.12
CA SER A 243 -5.62 12.18 -5.33
C SER A 243 -6.33 11.93 -4.00
N MET A 244 -5.58 11.52 -2.97
CA MET A 244 -6.11 11.31 -1.63
C MET A 244 -6.58 12.62 -0.99
N ALA A 245 -5.79 13.69 -1.12
CA ALA A 245 -6.14 15.01 -0.59
C ALA A 245 -7.34 15.62 -1.31
N TRP A 246 -7.39 15.51 -2.64
CA TRP A 246 -8.52 15.95 -3.44
C TRP A 246 -9.82 15.23 -3.04
N ALA A 247 -9.79 13.90 -2.98
CA ALA A 247 -10.97 13.10 -2.63
C ALA A 247 -11.43 13.38 -1.20
N ARG A 248 -10.50 13.49 -0.25
CA ARG A 248 -10.82 13.85 1.12
C ARG A 248 -11.51 15.22 1.20
N ASN A 249 -10.95 16.25 0.58
CA ASN A 249 -11.54 17.59 0.63
C ASN A 249 -12.97 17.61 0.06
N ARG A 250 -13.24 16.83 -1.00
CA ARG A 250 -14.58 16.67 -1.58
C ARG A 250 -15.55 15.95 -0.65
N ILE A 251 -15.15 14.80 -0.09
CA ILE A 251 -15.98 14.03 0.84
C ILE A 251 -16.31 14.90 2.06
N HIS A 252 -15.32 15.56 2.65
CA HIS A 252 -15.53 16.44 3.79
C HIS A 252 -16.48 17.59 3.44
N SER A 253 -16.31 18.24 2.28
CA SER A 253 -17.19 19.32 1.85
C SER A 253 -18.63 18.87 1.62
N LYS A 254 -18.87 17.64 1.18
CA LYS A 254 -20.22 17.09 0.94
C LYS A 254 -20.88 16.58 2.22
N VAL A 255 -20.09 15.97 3.10
CA VAL A 255 -20.48 15.58 4.47
C VAL A 255 -21.01 16.80 5.24
N ASP A 256 -20.39 17.97 5.06
CA ASP A 256 -20.80 19.20 5.73
C ASP A 256 -22.14 19.76 5.22
N ILE A 257 -22.59 19.37 4.01
CA ILE A 257 -23.82 19.88 3.37
C ILE A 257 -25.03 19.02 3.72
N ASP A 258 -24.88 17.69 3.80
CA ASP A 258 -25.99 16.76 4.06
C ASP A 258 -25.60 15.68 5.08
N PRO A 259 -25.86 15.91 6.39
CA PRO A 259 -25.57 14.94 7.43
C PRO A 259 -26.56 13.75 7.47
N GLU A 260 -27.76 13.88 6.90
CA GLU A 260 -28.76 12.81 6.87
C GLU A 260 -28.35 11.72 5.88
N LEU A 261 -27.82 12.12 4.72
CA LEU A 261 -27.22 11.22 3.73
C LEU A 261 -26.15 10.31 4.35
N ILE A 262 -25.36 10.80 5.30
CA ILE A 262 -24.30 10.02 5.95
C ILE A 262 -24.90 8.87 6.77
N ASN A 263 -26.00 9.10 7.49
CA ASN A 263 -26.65 8.03 8.25
C ASN A 263 -27.15 6.93 7.33
N GLU A 264 -27.81 7.31 6.24
CA GLU A 264 -28.32 6.36 5.28
C GLU A 264 -27.17 5.56 4.66
N LEU A 265 -26.08 6.23 4.28
CA LEU A 265 -24.90 5.60 3.72
C LEU A 265 -24.21 4.66 4.72
N VAL A 266 -24.09 5.02 5.99
CA VAL A 266 -23.47 4.17 7.01
C VAL A 266 -24.34 2.95 7.29
N ILE A 267 -25.65 3.10 7.45
CA ILE A 267 -26.60 1.99 7.66
C ILE A 267 -26.55 1.03 6.46
N ASN A 268 -26.61 1.57 5.23
CA ASN A 268 -26.51 0.79 4.01
C ASN A 268 -25.15 0.11 3.88
N SER A 269 -24.05 0.75 4.31
CA SER A 269 -22.70 0.20 4.25
C SER A 269 -22.57 -1.08 5.08
N GLU A 270 -23.24 -1.18 6.23
CA GLU A 270 -23.20 -2.36 7.08
C GLU A 270 -23.89 -3.55 6.41
N TYR A 271 -25.02 -3.30 5.77
CA TYR A 271 -25.73 -4.28 4.97
C TYR A 271 -24.87 -4.80 3.81
N TYR A 272 -24.27 -3.90 3.02
CA TYR A 272 -23.42 -4.25 1.89
C TYR A 272 -22.11 -4.95 2.31
N GLN A 273 -21.50 -4.57 3.43
CA GLN A 273 -20.29 -5.24 3.93
C GLN A 273 -20.57 -6.68 4.37
N ASN A 274 -21.69 -6.91 5.06
CA ASN A 274 -22.09 -8.24 5.48
C ASN A 274 -22.35 -9.15 4.27
N GLN A 275 -23.01 -8.62 3.23
CA GLN A 275 -23.22 -9.34 1.99
C GLN A 275 -21.91 -9.65 1.25
N LYS A 276 -20.99 -8.67 1.13
CA LYS A 276 -19.71 -8.82 0.43
C LYS A 276 -18.75 -9.78 1.14
N ARG A 277 -18.70 -9.76 2.49
CA ARG A 277 -17.95 -10.75 3.29
C ARG A 277 -18.46 -12.17 3.04
N GLY A 278 -19.77 -12.35 2.92
CA GLY A 278 -20.38 -13.64 2.59
C GLY A 278 -20.03 -14.16 1.17
N ILE A 279 -19.79 -13.27 0.21
CA ILE A 279 -19.37 -13.63 -1.16
C ILE A 279 -17.86 -13.95 -1.21
N ILE A 280 -17.03 -13.13 -0.56
CA ILE A 280 -15.58 -13.34 -0.52
C ILE A 280 -15.23 -14.61 0.26
N GLY A 281 -15.91 -14.87 1.38
CA GLY A 281 -15.76 -16.11 2.13
C GLY A 281 -16.08 -17.34 1.28
N ARG A 282 -17.14 -17.28 0.46
CA ARG A 282 -17.47 -18.35 -0.50
C ARG A 282 -16.41 -18.53 -1.59
N LYS A 283 -15.85 -17.43 -2.14
CA LYS A 283 -14.76 -17.51 -3.14
C LYS A 283 -13.47 -18.05 -2.54
N LEU A 284 -13.08 -17.63 -1.34
CA LEU A 284 -11.89 -18.13 -0.66
C LEU A 284 -12.03 -19.60 -0.27
N TYR A 285 -13.21 -20.03 0.18
CA TYR A 285 -13.52 -21.43 0.43
C TYR A 285 -13.46 -22.27 -0.86
N SER A 286 -13.98 -21.75 -1.97
CA SER A 286 -13.87 -22.38 -3.29
C SER A 286 -12.42 -22.49 -3.77
N ILE A 287 -11.60 -21.45 -3.58
CA ILE A 287 -10.17 -21.47 -3.93
C ILE A 287 -9.40 -22.43 -3.02
N GLY A 288 -9.72 -22.48 -1.72
CA GLY A 288 -9.15 -23.44 -0.77
C GLY A 288 -9.45 -24.87 -1.18
N ASN A 289 -10.71 -25.19 -1.51
CA ASN A 289 -11.11 -26.51 -2.02
C ASN A 289 -10.49 -26.85 -3.39
N TRP A 290 -10.20 -25.84 -4.21
CA TRP A 290 -9.50 -26.05 -5.48
C TRP A 290 -8.01 -26.37 -5.27
N LEU A 291 -7.36 -25.68 -4.32
CA LEU A 291 -5.95 -25.92 -3.96
C LEU A 291 -5.72 -27.27 -3.27
N THR A 292 -6.71 -27.77 -2.52
CA THR A 292 -6.66 -29.10 -1.88
C THR A 292 -7.16 -30.22 -2.78
N ASN A 293 -7.59 -29.92 -4.01
CA ASN A 293 -8.08 -30.93 -4.93
C ASN A 293 -6.91 -31.84 -5.38
N PRO A 294 -7.00 -33.16 -5.17
CA PRO A 294 -5.93 -34.10 -5.52
C PRO A 294 -5.57 -34.07 -7.02
N LYS A 295 -6.49 -33.66 -7.90
CA LYS A 295 -6.20 -33.49 -9.33
C LYS A 295 -5.24 -32.32 -9.61
N PHE A 296 -5.31 -31.24 -8.82
CA PHE A 296 -4.44 -30.07 -8.96
C PHE A 296 -3.03 -30.34 -8.41
N LEU A 297 -2.94 -31.08 -7.29
CA LEU A 297 -1.66 -31.52 -6.72
C LEU A 297 -0.93 -32.49 -7.66
N ASN A 298 -1.66 -33.44 -8.26
CA ASN A 298 -1.09 -34.38 -9.23
C ASN A 298 -0.61 -33.69 -10.53
N PHE A 299 -1.15 -32.51 -10.90
CA PHE A 299 -0.68 -31.74 -12.06
C PHE A 299 0.74 -31.20 -11.87
N PHE A 300 1.11 -30.80 -10.64
CA PHE A 300 2.47 -30.35 -10.33
C PHE A 300 3.45 -31.51 -10.13
N GLU A 301 2.96 -32.65 -9.68
CA GLU A 301 3.78 -33.86 -9.50
C GLU A 301 4.15 -34.51 -10.84
N LYS A 302 3.18 -34.65 -11.77
CA LYS A 302 3.42 -35.24 -13.10
C LYS A 302 4.37 -34.40 -13.97
N LYS A 303 4.45 -33.09 -13.73
CA LYS A 303 5.37 -32.17 -14.43
C LYS A 303 6.79 -32.17 -13.85
N ARG A 304 7.01 -32.74 -12.66
CA ARG A 304 8.35 -32.93 -12.07
C ARG A 304 9.01 -34.22 -12.56
N ILE A 305 8.22 -35.21 -12.98
CA ILE A 305 8.68 -36.54 -13.43
C ILE A 305 8.98 -36.57 -14.95
N SER A 306 8.58 -35.54 -15.71
CA SER A 306 8.74 -35.48 -17.17
C SER A 306 9.87 -34.55 -17.66
N ALA A 307 10.83 -34.21 -16.80
CA ALA A 307 12.11 -33.66 -17.27
C ALA A 307 13.00 -34.84 -17.70
N PRO A 308 13.34 -35.00 -18.99
CA PRO A 308 14.21 -36.09 -19.41
C PRO A 308 15.62 -35.84 -18.88
N ASP A 309 16.13 -36.81 -18.12
CA ASP A 309 17.56 -36.95 -17.82
C ASP A 309 18.30 -37.22 -19.14
N SER A 310 18.75 -36.16 -19.81
CA SER A 310 19.73 -36.28 -20.88
C SER A 310 21.12 -36.42 -20.25
N HIS A 311 21.38 -37.58 -19.66
CA HIS A 311 22.73 -38.13 -19.58
C HIS A 311 23.08 -38.61 -20.99
N HIS A 312 23.89 -37.85 -21.71
CA HIS A 312 24.63 -38.38 -22.84
C HIS A 312 26.02 -38.74 -22.32
N ASP A 313 26.28 -40.04 -22.29
CA ASP A 313 27.61 -40.61 -22.40
C ASP A 313 28.25 -40.16 -23.72
N ILE A 314 29.48 -39.64 -23.61
CA ILE A 314 30.68 -39.68 -24.47
C ILE A 314 31.48 -38.39 -24.25
#